data_AF-A0A5N6SNF9-F1
#
_entry.id   AF-A0A5N6SNF9-F1
#
_cell.length_a   1.000
_cell.length_b   1.000
_cell.length_c   1.000
_cell.angle_alpha   90.00
_cell.angle_beta   90.00
_cell.angle_gamma   90.00
#
_symmetry.space_group_name_H-M   'P 1'
#
loop_
_entity.id
_entity.type
_entity.pdbx_description
1 polymer ?
#
loop_
_entity_poly.entity_id
_entity_poly.type
_entity_poly.pdbx_seq_one_letter_code
_entity_poly.pdbx_strand_id
1 'polypeptide(L)'
;MTRSITTHDANGTAGSVCRIVDIGPDVTSAMHRTFSIDYGVVLEGEVELILDSEETRRLKRGDMAIQRGTNHAWRNVTRTVDENGQRAGWARMLYVLLPILPLQLEGGERLTESVDGMGVARST
;
A
#
# COMPACT_ATOMS: atom_id res chain seq x y z
N MET A 1 6.61 12.89 3.52
CA MET A 1 5.13 13.00 3.58
C MET A 1 4.63 13.26 2.16
N THR A 2 3.99 12.27 1.55
CA THR A 2 3.36 12.45 0.23
C THR A 2 2.07 13.23 0.40
N ARG A 3 1.90 14.31 -0.37
CA ARG A 3 0.63 15.05 -0.46
C ARG A 3 -0.10 14.55 -1.72
N SER A 4 -1.18 13.82 -1.55
CA SER A 4 -2.12 13.50 -2.64
C SER A 4 -3.46 14.17 -2.32
N ILE A 5 -4.04 14.84 -3.31
CA ILE A 5 -5.38 15.41 -3.23
C ILE A 5 -6.29 14.54 -4.11
N THR A 6 -7.31 13.95 -3.51
CA THR A 6 -8.38 13.27 -4.23
C THR A 6 -9.53 14.25 -4.37
N THR A 7 -10.06 14.39 -5.58
CA THR A 7 -11.27 15.19 -5.84
C THR A 7 -12.45 14.24 -6.02
N HIS A 8 -13.62 14.66 -5.55
CA HIS A 8 -14.88 13.96 -5.78
C HIS A 8 -15.51 14.44 -7.09
N ASP A 9 -16.28 13.58 -7.75
CA ASP A 9 -17.11 14.03 -8.86
C ASP A 9 -18.30 14.86 -8.34
N ALA A 10 -19.11 15.40 -9.27
CA ALA A 10 -20.28 16.22 -8.92
C ALA A 10 -21.33 15.49 -8.06
N ASN A 11 -21.27 14.14 -8.02
CA ASN A 11 -22.17 13.30 -7.23
C ASN A 11 -21.57 12.89 -5.87
N GLY A 12 -20.38 13.41 -5.52
CA GLY A 12 -19.69 13.06 -4.27
C GLY A 12 -18.99 11.70 -4.31
N THR A 13 -19.01 11.00 -5.44
CA THR A 13 -18.34 9.70 -5.57
C THR A 13 -16.83 9.90 -5.63
N ALA A 14 -16.10 9.05 -4.91
CA ALA A 14 -14.65 9.07 -4.92
C ALA A 14 -14.14 8.68 -6.31
N GLY A 15 -13.25 9.50 -6.88
CA GLY A 15 -12.49 9.14 -8.08
C GLY A 15 -11.31 8.22 -7.75
N SER A 16 -10.28 8.25 -8.59
CA SER A 16 -9.02 7.54 -8.31
C SER A 16 -8.11 8.34 -7.37
N VAL A 17 -7.38 7.65 -6.49
CA VAL A 17 -6.22 8.22 -5.79
C VAL A 17 -4.96 7.78 -6.52
N CYS A 18 -4.11 8.73 -6.92
CA CYS A 18 -2.79 8.45 -7.49
C CYS A 18 -1.71 9.11 -6.64
N ARG A 19 -0.74 8.34 -6.14
CA ARG A 19 0.29 8.85 -5.24
C ARG A 19 1.61 8.08 -5.34
N ILE A 20 2.70 8.77 -5.02
CA ILE A 20 4.02 8.17 -4.88
C ILE A 20 4.38 8.08 -3.40
N VAL A 21 4.75 6.91 -2.91
CA VAL A 21 5.18 6.70 -1.53
C VAL A 21 6.65 6.30 -1.49
N ASP A 22 7.43 7.08 -0.75
CA ASP A 22 8.83 6.76 -0.46
C ASP A 22 8.91 6.06 0.89
N ILE A 23 9.50 4.86 0.90
CA ILE A 23 9.65 4.01 2.07
C ILE A 23 11.14 3.97 2.45
N GLY A 24 11.45 4.52 3.61
CA GLY A 24 12.82 4.51 4.15
C GLY A 24 13.33 3.09 4.39
N PRO A 25 14.65 2.91 4.51
CA PRO A 25 15.22 1.60 4.81
C PRO A 25 14.76 1.07 6.16
N ASP A 26 14.61 -0.25 6.26
CA ASP A 26 14.07 -0.97 7.43
C ASP A 26 12.68 -0.49 7.90
N VAL A 27 11.97 0.30 7.11
CA VAL A 27 10.62 0.77 7.46
C VAL A 27 9.59 -0.27 7.03
N THR A 28 8.68 -0.57 7.97
CA THR A 28 7.47 -1.37 7.71
C THR A 28 6.24 -0.50 7.96
N SER A 29 5.31 -0.47 7.01
CA SER A 29 4.02 0.20 7.20
C SER A 29 3.17 -0.54 8.23
N ALA A 30 2.14 0.13 8.76
CA ALA A 30 1.11 -0.58 9.50
C ALA A 30 0.38 -1.58 8.60
N MET A 31 -0.11 -2.67 9.20
CA MET A 31 -1.03 -3.59 8.57
C MET A 31 -2.37 -2.87 8.38
N HIS A 32 -2.88 -2.84 7.14
CA HIS A 32 -4.07 -2.07 6.81
C HIS A 32 -4.86 -2.64 5.63
N ARG A 33 -6.14 -2.29 5.59
CA ARG A 33 -7.11 -2.59 4.54
C ARG A 33 -7.90 -1.34 4.18
N THR A 34 -7.91 -1.01 2.90
CA THR A 34 -8.80 -0.02 2.29
C THR A 34 -9.85 -0.72 1.43
N PHE A 35 -11.03 -0.12 1.29
CA PHE A 35 -12.03 -0.53 0.29
C PHE A 35 -11.66 0.02 -1.07
N SER A 36 -10.52 -0.45 -1.56
CA SER A 36 -10.02 -0.13 -2.88
C SER A 36 -9.42 -1.35 -3.57
N ILE A 37 -9.35 -1.26 -4.89
CA ILE A 37 -8.39 -2.03 -5.68
C ILE A 37 -7.19 -1.13 -5.95
N ASP A 38 -6.00 -1.64 -5.62
CA ASP A 38 -4.77 -0.87 -5.69
C ASP A 38 -3.80 -1.50 -6.69
N TYR A 39 -3.27 -0.67 -7.59
CA TYR A 39 -2.14 -1.00 -8.44
C TYR A 39 -0.89 -0.39 -7.82
N GLY A 40 -0.12 -1.22 -7.09
CA GLY A 40 1.14 -0.83 -6.46
C GLY A 40 2.32 -1.23 -7.34
N VAL A 41 3.08 -0.27 -7.85
CA VAL A 41 4.24 -0.49 -8.74
C VAL A 41 5.52 -0.04 -8.06
N VAL A 42 6.55 -0.90 -8.05
CA VAL A 42 7.86 -0.55 -7.53
C VAL A 42 8.63 0.25 -8.58
N LEU A 43 8.82 1.54 -8.33
CA LEU A 43 9.55 2.45 -9.23
C LEU A 43 11.06 2.42 -8.98
N GLU A 44 11.48 2.22 -7.73
CA GLU A 44 12.87 2.19 -7.28
C GLU A 44 13.01 1.30 -6.04
N GLY A 45 14.16 0.64 -5.89
CA GLY A 45 14.46 -0.25 -4.77
C GLY A 45 13.71 -1.58 -4.82
N GLU A 46 13.57 -2.19 -3.65
CA GLU A 46 12.84 -3.44 -3.47
C GLU A 46 11.97 -3.33 -2.21
N VAL A 47 10.79 -3.95 -2.25
CA VAL A 47 9.85 -3.99 -1.13
C VAL A 47 9.35 -5.40 -0.93
N GLU A 48 8.81 -5.68 0.24
CA GLU A 48 8.11 -6.91 0.53
C GLU A 48 6.66 -6.59 0.89
N LEU A 49 5.74 -7.25 0.19
CA LEU A 49 4.32 -7.30 0.53
C LEU A 49 4.11 -8.38 1.59
N ILE A 50 3.44 -8.03 2.68
CA ILE A 50 3.10 -8.93 3.80
C ILE A 50 1.57 -8.97 3.91
N LEU A 51 1.00 -10.18 3.90
CA LEU A 51 -0.43 -10.40 4.10
C LEU A 51 -0.74 -10.83 5.55
N ASP A 52 -2.00 -10.72 5.95
CA ASP A 52 -2.48 -11.20 7.25
C ASP A 52 -2.47 -12.73 7.40
N SER A 53 -2.32 -13.45 6.29
CA SER A 53 -2.02 -14.89 6.25
C SER A 53 -0.56 -15.24 6.56
N GLU A 54 0.27 -14.24 6.88
CA GLU A 54 1.74 -14.34 7.00
C GLU A 54 2.48 -14.61 5.68
N GLU A 55 1.77 -14.76 4.56
CA GLU A 55 2.40 -14.88 3.25
C GLU A 55 3.14 -13.57 2.92
N THR A 56 4.39 -13.71 2.48
CA THR A 56 5.20 -12.58 2.01
C THR A 56 5.67 -12.76 0.57
N ARG A 57 5.76 -11.64 -0.15
CA ARG A 57 6.28 -11.60 -1.52
C ARG A 57 7.20 -10.40 -1.71
N ARG A 58 8.45 -10.69 -2.07
CA ARG A 58 9.44 -9.67 -2.41
C ARG A 58 9.24 -9.22 -3.85
N LEU A 59 9.16 -7.91 -4.04
CA LEU A 59 8.93 -7.21 -5.29
C LEU A 59 10.11 -6.28 -5.56
N LYS A 60 10.65 -6.36 -6.77
CA LYS A 60 11.77 -5.55 -7.25
C LYS A 60 11.29 -4.44 -8.15
N ARG A 61 12.18 -3.51 -8.48
CA ARG A 61 11.92 -2.46 -9.47
C ARG A 61 11.29 -3.02 -10.75
N GLY A 62 10.14 -2.47 -11.13
CA GLY A 62 9.34 -2.90 -12.28
C GLY A 62 8.23 -3.89 -11.93
N ASP A 63 8.29 -4.55 -10.77
CA ASP A 63 7.22 -5.45 -10.33
C ASP A 63 5.99 -4.67 -9.85
N MET A 64 4.83 -5.34 -9.91
CA MET A 64 3.54 -4.80 -9.51
C MET A 64 2.79 -5.78 -8.63
N ALA A 65 2.09 -5.26 -7.62
CA ALA A 65 1.04 -5.96 -6.90
C ALA A 65 -0.33 -5.36 -7.24
N ILE A 66 -1.34 -6.23 -7.40
CA ILE A 66 -2.74 -5.84 -7.53
C ILE A 66 -3.45 -6.23 -6.23
N GLN A 67 -3.68 -5.24 -5.37
CA GLN A 67 -4.30 -5.44 -4.06
C GLN A 67 -5.81 -5.35 -4.20
N ARG A 68 -6.56 -6.43 -3.91
CA ARG A 68 -8.02 -6.47 -4.08
C ARG A 68 -8.74 -6.35 -2.73
N GLY A 69 -8.42 -5.28 -1.98
CA GLY A 69 -8.95 -5.05 -0.64
C GLY A 69 -8.45 -6.04 0.43
N THR A 70 -7.28 -6.63 0.22
CA THR A 70 -6.62 -7.49 1.22
C THR A 70 -6.00 -6.65 2.34
N ASN A 71 -5.96 -7.20 3.55
CA ASN A 71 -5.23 -6.61 4.65
C ASN A 71 -3.74 -6.86 4.45
N HIS A 72 -2.93 -5.81 4.48
CA HIS A 72 -1.53 -5.92 4.06
C HIS A 72 -0.62 -4.87 4.70
N ALA A 73 0.68 -5.14 4.68
CA ALA A 73 1.74 -4.20 5.01
C ALA A 73 2.84 -4.22 3.94
N TRP A 74 3.60 -3.12 3.87
CA TRP A 74 4.73 -2.94 2.98
C TRP A 74 6.00 -2.74 3.80
N ARG A 75 7.02 -3.54 3.52
CA ARG A 75 8.33 -3.45 4.17
C ARG A 75 9.41 -3.14 3.15
N ASN A 76 10.19 -2.09 3.40
CA ASN A 76 11.46 -1.95 2.70
C ASN A 76 12.50 -2.84 3.41
N VAL A 77 12.91 -3.92 2.75
CA VAL A 77 13.86 -4.91 3.29
C VAL A 77 15.33 -4.50 3.14
N THR A 78 15.62 -3.36 2.51
CA THR A 78 16.99 -2.85 2.45
C THR A 78 17.40 -2.25 3.80
N ARG A 79 18.55 -2.72 4.30
CA ARG A 79 19.12 -2.32 5.59
C ARG A 79 19.74 -0.95 5.50
N THR A 80 19.49 -0.11 6.52
CA THR A 80 19.97 1.27 6.68
C THR A 80 21.47 1.43 6.38
N VAL A 81 22.26 0.42 6.71
CA VAL A 81 23.67 0.27 6.35
C VAL A 81 23.91 -1.18 5.94
N ASP A 82 24.52 -1.42 4.78
CA ASP A 82 24.93 -2.77 4.39
C ASP A 82 26.25 -3.19 5.05
N GLU A 83 26.65 -4.43 4.86
CA GLU A 83 27.90 -5.01 5.41
C GLU A 83 29.18 -4.29 4.95
N ASN A 84 29.11 -3.48 3.90
CA ASN A 84 30.22 -2.70 3.36
C ASN A 84 30.19 -1.22 3.77
N GLY A 85 29.25 -0.83 4.64
CA GLY A 85 29.09 0.55 5.08
C GLY A 85 28.37 1.46 4.06
N GLN A 86 27.79 0.89 3.00
CA GLN A 86 27.05 1.65 2.01
C GLN A 86 25.64 1.98 2.54
N ARG A 87 25.20 3.23 2.34
CA ARG A 87 23.88 3.68 2.79
C ARG A 87 22.80 2.97 1.96
N ALA A 88 21.79 2.46 2.67
CA ALA A 88 20.61 1.82 2.08
C ALA A 88 19.88 2.66 1.04
N GLY A 89 19.32 1.99 0.06
CA GLY A 89 18.39 2.58 -0.89
C GLY A 89 17.02 2.83 -0.24
N TRP A 90 16.43 3.99 -0.54
CA TRP A 90 15.00 4.16 -0.37
C TRP A 90 14.26 3.29 -1.38
N ALA A 91 13.09 2.79 -1.02
CA ALA A 91 12.16 2.22 -1.97
C ALA A 91 11.11 3.27 -2.36
N ARG A 92 10.71 3.29 -3.63
CA ARG A 92 9.67 4.19 -4.14
C ARG A 92 8.58 3.39 -4.81
N MET A 93 7.34 3.62 -4.41
CA MET A 93 6.17 2.99 -4.98
C MET A 93 5.20 4.00 -5.58
N LEU A 94 4.69 3.71 -6.77
CA LEU A 94 3.49 4.35 -7.31
C LEU A 94 2.27 3.53 -6.89
N TYR A 95 1.23 4.22 -6.42
CA TYR A 95 -0.07 3.61 -6.17
C TYR A 95 -1.16 4.32 -6.97
N VAL A 96 -2.00 3.53 -7.62
CA VAL A 96 -3.30 3.96 -8.16
C VAL A 96 -4.39 3.15 -7.45
N LEU A 97 -5.23 3.83 -6.67
CA LEU A 97 -6.31 3.21 -5.91
C LEU A 97 -7.65 3.61 -6.53
N LEU A 98 -8.51 2.62 -6.77
CA LEU A 98 -9.88 2.82 -7.21
C LEU A 98 -10.83 2.33 -6.12
N PRO A 99 -11.88 3.08 -5.75
CA PRO A 99 -12.82 2.61 -4.74
C PRO A 99 -13.52 1.33 -5.21
N ILE A 100 -13.76 0.42 -4.28
CA ILE A 100 -14.59 -0.77 -4.49
C ILE A 100 -15.73 -0.79 -3.49
N LEU A 101 -16.76 -1.59 -3.78
CA LEU A 101 -17.80 -1.87 -2.80
C LEU A 101 -17.22 -2.61 -1.58
N PRO A 102 -17.83 -2.47 -0.40
CA PRO A 102 -17.43 -3.22 0.79
C PRO A 102 -17.35 -4.73 0.52
N LEU A 103 -16.26 -5.35 0.96
CA LEU A 103 -15.98 -6.75 0.72
C LEU A 103 -16.92 -7.65 1.52
N GLN A 104 -17.47 -8.65 0.85
CA GLN A 104 -18.28 -9.71 1.44
C GLN A 104 -17.60 -11.05 1.19
N LEU A 105 -17.40 -11.82 2.26
CA LEU A 105 -16.85 -13.16 2.20
C LEU A 105 -17.92 -14.20 1.85
N GLU A 106 -17.47 -15.36 1.37
CA GLU A 106 -18.33 -16.55 1.26
C GLU A 106 -18.80 -16.94 2.67
N GLY A 107 -20.07 -16.68 2.97
CA GLY A 107 -20.64 -16.78 4.32
C GLY A 107 -21.40 -15.54 4.79
N GLY A 108 -21.32 -14.43 4.02
CA GLY A 108 -22.07 -13.20 4.29
C GLY A 108 -21.42 -12.25 5.29
N GLU A 109 -20.26 -12.62 5.85
CA GLU A 109 -19.45 -11.73 6.66
C GLU A 109 -18.96 -10.54 5.83
N ARG A 110 -19.12 -9.34 6.39
CA ARG A 110 -18.64 -8.09 5.79
C ARG A 110 -17.33 -7.68 6.46
N LEU A 111 -16.28 -7.56 5.66
CA LEU A 111 -15.03 -7.01 6.15
C LEU A 111 -15.15 -5.49 6.31
N THR A 112 -14.45 -4.94 7.29
CA THR A 112 -14.33 -3.49 7.50
C THR A 112 -13.00 -2.96 6.99
N GLU A 113 -12.97 -1.67 6.65
CA GLU A 113 -11.70 -0.96 6.50
C GLU A 113 -10.93 -0.95 7.83
N SER A 114 -9.61 -0.97 7.72
CA SER A 114 -8.69 -0.78 8.83
C SER A 114 -7.50 0.02 8.32
N VAL A 115 -7.41 1.29 8.70
CA VAL A 115 -6.32 2.20 8.27
C VAL A 115 -5.56 2.76 9.47
N ASP A 116 -5.68 2.09 10.61
CA ASP A 116 -5.10 2.53 11.87
C ASP A 116 -3.57 2.57 11.76
N GLY A 117 -2.96 3.67 12.21
CA GLY A 117 -1.50 3.87 12.10
C GLY A 117 -0.98 4.29 10.73
N MET A 118 -1.83 4.34 9.69
CA MET A 118 -1.42 4.81 8.35
C MET A 118 -1.45 6.34 8.19
N GLY A 119 -2.09 7.06 9.12
CA GLY A 119 -2.22 8.52 9.05
C GLY A 119 -3.03 9.02 7.85
N VAL A 120 -3.96 8.20 7.35
CA VAL A 120 -4.87 8.52 6.24
C VAL A 120 -6.33 8.43 6.68
N ALA A 121 -7.21 9.18 6.03
CA ALA A 121 -8.65 9.08 6.27
C ALA A 121 -9.22 7.76 5.71
N ARG A 122 -10.31 7.29 6.33
CA ARG A 122 -11.12 6.19 5.80
C ARG A 122 -11.80 6.61 4.49
N SER A 123 -12.14 5.63 3.66
CA SER A 123 -12.95 5.88 2.48
C SER A 123 -14.36 6.26 2.95
N THR A 124 -14.82 7.46 2.60
CA THR A 124 -16.17 7.96 2.91
C THR A 124 -17.15 7.69 1.79
#